data_AF-A0A4Y7ICE0-F1
#
_entry.id   AF-A0A4Y7ICE0-F1
#
_cell.length_a   1.000
_cell.length_b   1.000
_cell.length_c   1.000
_cell.angle_alpha   90.00
_cell.angle_beta   90.00
_cell.angle_gamma   90.00
#
_symmetry.space_group_name_H-M   'P 1'
#
loop_
_entity.id
_entity.type
_entity.pdbx_description
1 polymer ?
#
loop_
_entity_poly.entity_id
_entity_poly.type
_entity_poly.pdbx_seq_one_letter_code
_entity_poly.pdbx_strand_id
1 'polypeptide(L)'
;MMIPLKFGKREESSMLSMIGGRAEEVFSVFDEMKKSGFEPDELTFTGVLLGCQSIGALAEGITYLESMEKDYGITPLLEHYVIIVELLGTLGKIDEAEAFINVVVPSEESNILWETLRKYSTTGSNQSTDTSSAASDSGLNWRKKKSKNNLGSKQNSETSSVPKIPFVAYKLFKRIHNLNMKGKKETVVTWSRASTIIPTMVGHTIAVHNGREHLPIHIMERMVGHKLGEFAPTRTYRGHSGKTRDAKSRKG
;
A
#
# COMPACT_ATOMS: atom_id res chain seq x y z
N MET A 1 -2.78 -6.47 -29.82
CA MET A 1 -3.49 -5.49 -28.97
C MET A 1 -4.01 -6.26 -27.75
N MET A 2 -3.22 -6.32 -26.68
CA MET A 2 -3.63 -6.95 -25.42
C MET A 2 -4.37 -5.91 -24.59
N ILE A 3 -5.66 -6.15 -24.37
CA ILE A 3 -6.46 -5.40 -23.41
C ILE A 3 -6.14 -6.00 -22.04
N PRO A 4 -5.61 -5.23 -21.06
CA PRO A 4 -5.46 -5.74 -19.72
C PRO A 4 -6.86 -5.83 -19.10
N LEU A 5 -7.37 -7.05 -18.96
CA LEU A 5 -8.56 -7.33 -18.18
C LEU A 5 -8.26 -6.94 -16.72
N LYS A 6 -8.96 -5.93 -16.22
CA LYS A 6 -9.00 -5.65 -14.79
C LYS A 6 -9.67 -6.84 -14.11
N PHE A 7 -8.88 -7.66 -13.42
CA PHE A 7 -9.40 -8.70 -12.55
C PHE A 7 -10.20 -8.02 -11.42
N GLY A 8 -11.49 -8.35 -11.38
CA GLY A 8 -12.46 -7.77 -10.45
C GLY A 8 -12.48 -8.51 -9.12
N LYS A 9 -13.13 -7.88 -8.13
CA LYS A 9 -13.36 -8.25 -6.71
C LYS A 9 -13.93 -9.67 -6.42
N ARG A 10 -13.89 -10.61 -7.36
CA ARG A 10 -14.26 -12.02 -7.17
C ARG A 10 -13.09 -12.92 -6.76
N GLU A 11 -11.85 -12.51 -7.03
CA GLU A 11 -10.66 -13.29 -6.71
C GLU A 11 -10.20 -13.14 -5.24
N GLU A 12 -10.57 -12.04 -4.57
CA GLU A 12 -10.38 -11.87 -3.11
C GLU A 12 -11.03 -13.03 -2.34
N SER A 13 -12.17 -13.53 -2.81
CA SER A 13 -12.85 -14.70 -2.25
C SER A 13 -12.23 -16.03 -2.71
N SER A 14 -11.59 -16.07 -3.88
CA SER A 14 -10.97 -17.28 -4.44
C SER A 14 -9.74 -17.68 -3.63
N MET A 15 -8.83 -16.74 -3.35
CA MET A 15 -7.65 -17.01 -2.52
C MET A 15 -7.98 -17.19 -1.03
N LEU A 16 -8.93 -16.43 -0.47
CA LEU A 16 -9.38 -16.64 0.91
C LEU A 16 -10.07 -18.02 1.09
N SER A 17 -10.69 -18.58 0.04
CA SER A 17 -11.26 -19.93 0.07
C SER A 17 -10.20 -21.05 0.08
N MET A 18 -8.98 -20.79 -0.42
CA MET A 18 -7.89 -21.77 -0.40
C MET A 18 -7.31 -21.99 1.01
N ILE A 19 -7.49 -21.01 1.91
CA ILE A 19 -7.18 -21.13 3.34
C ILE A 19 -8.02 -22.24 4.02
N GLY A 20 -9.11 -22.67 3.38
CA GLY A 20 -10.03 -23.69 3.89
C GLY A 20 -9.70 -25.15 3.59
N GLY A 21 -8.56 -25.50 2.96
CA GLY A 21 -8.32 -26.92 2.74
C GLY A 21 -6.97 -27.42 2.22
N ARG A 22 -6.15 -26.63 1.50
CA ARG A 22 -4.88 -27.12 0.94
C ARG A 22 -3.85 -26.00 0.74
N ALA A 23 -3.18 -25.64 1.82
CA ALA A 23 -2.12 -24.64 1.79
C ALA A 23 -0.96 -24.99 0.82
N GLU A 24 -0.69 -26.27 0.59
CA GLU A 24 0.32 -26.73 -0.37
C GLU A 24 0.00 -26.37 -1.83
N GLU A 25 -1.28 -26.23 -2.17
CA GLU A 25 -1.69 -25.88 -3.55
C GLU A 25 -1.38 -24.43 -3.89
N VAL A 26 -1.21 -23.55 -2.88
CA VAL A 26 -0.91 -22.12 -3.08
C VAL A 26 0.40 -21.92 -3.83
N PHE A 27 1.44 -22.70 -3.52
CA PHE A 27 2.73 -22.60 -4.23
C PHE A 27 2.64 -23.12 -5.66
N SER A 28 1.90 -24.20 -5.87
CA SER A 28 1.67 -24.76 -7.21
C SER A 28 0.94 -23.77 -8.11
N VAL A 29 -0.11 -23.13 -7.57
CA VAL A 29 -0.88 -22.11 -8.30
C VAL A 29 -0.02 -20.87 -8.58
N PHE A 30 0.80 -20.44 -7.62
CA PHE A 30 1.74 -19.34 -7.83
C PHE A 30 2.77 -19.65 -8.94
N ASP A 31 3.27 -20.88 -8.98
CA ASP A 31 4.20 -21.32 -10.03
C ASP A 31 3.52 -21.43 -11.40
N GLU A 32 2.28 -21.90 -11.47
CA GLU A 32 1.50 -21.96 -12.70
C GLU A 32 1.18 -20.56 -13.24
N MET A 33 0.84 -19.62 -12.36
CA MET A 33 0.63 -18.21 -12.71
C MET A 33 1.88 -17.61 -13.37
N LYS A 34 3.07 -17.84 -12.80
CA LYS A 34 4.35 -17.41 -13.39
C LYS A 34 4.61 -18.07 -14.75
N LYS A 35 4.37 -19.38 -14.88
CA LYS A 35 4.55 -20.12 -16.15
C LYS A 35 3.61 -19.64 -17.24
N SER A 36 2.40 -19.21 -16.86
CA SER A 36 1.40 -18.64 -17.75
C SER A 36 1.70 -17.18 -18.15
N GLY A 37 2.81 -16.60 -17.67
CA GLY A 37 3.27 -15.27 -18.03
C GLY A 37 2.55 -14.13 -17.29
N PHE A 38 1.81 -14.44 -16.22
CA PHE A 38 1.19 -13.42 -15.37
C PHE A 38 2.17 -12.99 -14.28
N GLU A 39 2.32 -11.68 -14.12
CA GLU A 39 3.13 -11.10 -13.05
C GLU A 39 2.35 -11.10 -11.73
N PRO A 40 2.96 -11.59 -10.63
CA PRO A 40 2.38 -11.44 -9.30
C PRO A 40 2.08 -9.97 -9.01
N ASP A 41 0.96 -9.73 -8.36
CA ASP A 41 0.62 -8.44 -7.77
C ASP A 41 0.65 -8.50 -6.24
N GLU A 42 0.33 -7.36 -5.62
CA GLU A 42 0.31 -7.21 -4.16
C GLU A 42 -0.59 -8.26 -3.49
N LEU A 43 -1.81 -8.44 -4.00
CA LEU A 43 -2.77 -9.41 -3.46
C LEU A 43 -2.27 -10.85 -3.63
N THR A 44 -1.61 -11.15 -4.74
CA THR A 44 -1.00 -12.47 -4.99
C THR A 44 -0.02 -12.82 -3.88
N PHE A 45 0.85 -11.88 -3.51
CA PHE A 45 1.81 -12.09 -2.43
C PHE A 45 1.15 -12.21 -1.06
N THR A 46 0.08 -11.45 -0.79
CA THR A 46 -0.72 -11.64 0.43
C THR A 46 -1.22 -13.08 0.54
N GLY A 47 -1.75 -13.64 -0.56
CA GLY A 47 -2.21 -15.03 -0.60
C GLY A 47 -1.09 -16.06 -0.37
N VAL A 48 0.06 -15.88 -1.01
CA VAL A 48 1.24 -16.77 -0.81
C VAL A 48 1.73 -16.72 0.64
N LEU A 49 1.82 -15.54 1.24
CA LEU A 49 2.26 -15.39 2.64
C LEU A 49 1.27 -16.00 3.63
N LEU A 50 -0.04 -15.87 3.41
CA LEU A 50 -1.06 -16.57 4.21
C LEU A 50 -0.93 -18.10 4.06
N GLY A 51 -0.60 -18.58 2.85
CA GLY A 51 -0.21 -19.97 2.61
C GLY A 51 0.96 -20.38 3.50
N CYS A 52 2.06 -19.61 3.49
CA CYS A 52 3.21 -19.84 4.37
C CYS A 52 2.84 -19.86 5.86
N GLN A 53 1.93 -18.97 6.29
CA GLN A 53 1.46 -18.93 7.67
C GLN A 53 0.76 -20.23 8.07
N SER A 54 -0.13 -20.74 7.21
CA SER A 54 -0.90 -21.96 7.50
C SER A 54 -0.06 -23.24 7.58
N ILE A 55 1.10 -23.28 6.91
CA ILE A 55 2.05 -24.42 6.99
C ILE A 55 3.22 -24.19 7.94
N GLY A 56 3.36 -23.01 8.55
CA GLY A 56 4.50 -22.69 9.41
C GLY A 56 5.83 -22.41 8.67
N ALA A 57 5.79 -22.16 7.35
CA ALA A 57 6.96 -22.01 6.49
C ALA A 57 7.57 -20.60 6.55
N LEU A 58 8.24 -20.30 7.67
CA LEU A 58 8.81 -18.98 7.94
C LEU A 58 9.91 -18.57 6.95
N ALA A 59 10.80 -19.50 6.58
CA ALA A 59 11.91 -19.18 5.70
C ALA A 59 11.40 -18.76 4.32
N GLU A 60 10.46 -19.52 3.77
CA GLU A 60 9.77 -19.26 2.52
C GLU A 60 9.01 -17.93 2.59
N GLY A 61 8.24 -17.69 3.66
CA GLY A 61 7.53 -16.43 3.87
C GLY A 61 8.45 -15.20 3.79
N ILE A 62 9.62 -15.26 4.44
CA ILE A 62 10.61 -14.17 4.39
C ILE A 62 11.18 -14.00 2.98
N THR A 63 11.51 -15.10 2.29
CA THR A 63 12.02 -15.02 0.91
C THR A 63 11.01 -14.39 -0.05
N TYR A 64 9.72 -14.72 0.09
CA TYR A 64 8.67 -14.11 -0.71
C TYR A 64 8.53 -12.63 -0.40
N LEU A 65 8.53 -12.22 0.88
CA LEU A 65 8.48 -10.82 1.28
C LEU A 65 9.64 -10.01 0.67
N GLU A 66 10.87 -10.53 0.70
CA GLU A 66 12.04 -9.87 0.10
C GLU A 66 11.94 -9.81 -1.43
N SER A 67 11.43 -10.88 -2.07
CA SER A 67 11.25 -10.94 -3.52
C SER A 67 10.27 -9.89 -4.03
N MET A 68 9.26 -9.50 -3.25
CA MET A 68 8.27 -8.46 -3.61
C MET A 68 8.96 -7.18 -4.05
N GLU A 69 9.91 -6.68 -3.24
CA GLU A 69 10.60 -5.43 -3.53
C GLU A 69 11.74 -5.65 -4.55
N LYS A 70 12.51 -6.72 -4.37
CA LYS A 70 13.74 -6.96 -5.14
C LYS A 70 13.47 -7.38 -6.59
N ASP A 71 12.56 -8.33 -6.79
CA ASP A 71 12.35 -8.98 -8.07
C ASP A 71 11.13 -8.41 -8.80
N TYR A 72 10.10 -7.96 -8.07
CA TYR A 72 8.85 -7.46 -8.65
C TYR A 72 8.63 -5.95 -8.48
N GLY A 73 9.46 -5.25 -7.69
CA GLY A 73 9.30 -3.80 -7.46
C GLY A 73 7.97 -3.42 -6.80
N ILE A 74 7.39 -4.34 -6.05
CA ILE A 74 6.16 -4.20 -5.26
C ILE A 74 6.58 -3.84 -3.84
N THR A 75 6.07 -2.72 -3.34
CA THR A 75 6.32 -2.30 -1.96
C THR A 75 5.45 -3.16 -1.03
N PRO A 76 6.03 -3.88 -0.06
CA PRO A 76 5.24 -4.61 0.92
C PRO A 76 4.37 -3.64 1.73
N LEU A 77 3.09 -3.98 1.88
CA LEU A 77 2.17 -3.30 2.79
C LEU A 77 2.19 -3.90 4.20
N LEU A 78 1.64 -3.14 5.16
CA LEU A 78 1.36 -3.57 6.54
C LEU A 78 0.83 -5.00 6.65
N GLU A 79 -0.11 -5.42 5.79
CA GLU A 79 -0.70 -6.77 5.83
C GLU A 79 0.36 -7.88 5.67
N HIS A 80 1.34 -7.68 4.78
CA HIS A 80 2.44 -8.64 4.59
C HIS A 80 3.33 -8.74 5.83
N TYR A 81 3.59 -7.61 6.51
CA TYR A 81 4.35 -7.59 7.76
C TYR A 81 3.57 -8.24 8.92
N VAL A 82 2.25 -8.01 9.00
CA VAL A 82 1.39 -8.65 10.00
C VAL A 82 1.48 -10.17 9.87
N ILE A 83 1.38 -10.72 8.66
CA ILE A 83 1.45 -12.16 8.42
C ILE A 83 2.78 -12.76 8.91
N ILE A 84 3.91 -12.08 8.65
CA ILE A 84 5.23 -12.56 9.12
C ILE A 84 5.36 -12.49 10.65
N VAL A 85 4.84 -11.43 11.28
CA VAL A 85 4.85 -11.29 12.75
C VAL A 85 3.94 -12.33 13.39
N GLU A 86 2.76 -12.59 12.83
CA GLU A 86 1.87 -13.67 13.28
C GLU A 86 2.55 -15.03 13.12
N LEU A 87 3.20 -15.30 11.99
CA LEU A 87 3.94 -16.53 11.75
C LEU A 87 5.06 -16.72 12.80
N LEU A 88 5.86 -15.70 13.07
CA LEU A 88 6.88 -15.74 14.13
C LEU A 88 6.27 -15.96 15.53
N GLY A 89 5.15 -15.30 15.81
CA GLY A 89 4.40 -15.45 17.05
C GLY A 89 3.86 -16.87 17.26
N THR A 90 3.24 -17.46 16.22
CA THR A 90 2.72 -18.84 16.25
C THR A 90 3.84 -19.87 16.42
N LEU A 91 5.03 -19.59 15.92
CA LEU A 91 6.22 -20.44 16.10
C LEU A 91 6.93 -20.20 17.45
N GLY A 92 6.42 -19.30 18.30
CA GLY A 92 7.03 -18.97 19.60
C GLY A 92 8.34 -18.17 19.51
N LYS A 93 8.70 -17.67 18.32
CA LYS A 93 9.93 -16.93 18.05
C LYS A 93 9.76 -15.44 18.34
N ILE A 94 9.38 -15.10 19.58
CA ILE A 94 9.06 -13.72 19.98
C ILE A 94 10.26 -12.79 19.80
N ASP A 95 11.46 -13.21 20.21
CA ASP A 95 12.68 -12.42 20.06
C ASP A 95 13.00 -12.07 18.60
N GLU A 96 12.74 -13.01 17.68
CA GLU A 96 12.91 -12.78 16.23
C GLU A 96 11.83 -11.83 15.69
N ALA A 97 10.60 -11.92 16.19
CA ALA A 97 9.50 -11.02 15.82
C ALA A 97 9.78 -9.58 16.27
N GLU A 98 10.26 -9.37 17.49
CA GLU A 98 10.64 -8.04 17.98
C GLU A 98 11.77 -7.44 17.16
N ALA A 99 12.78 -8.26 16.82
CA ALA A 99 13.87 -7.80 15.97
C ALA A 99 13.41 -7.46 14.55
N PHE A 100 12.50 -8.26 13.99
CA PHE A 100 11.89 -7.99 12.69
C PHE A 100 11.17 -6.65 12.67
N ILE A 101 10.31 -6.38 13.67
CA ILE A 101 9.56 -5.12 13.78
C ILE A 101 10.51 -3.92 13.88
N ASN A 102 11.60 -4.05 14.66
CA ASN A 102 12.55 -2.95 14.86
C ASN A 102 13.46 -2.67 13.66
N VAL A 103 13.76 -3.67 12.83
CA VAL A 103 14.80 -3.59 11.79
C VAL A 103 14.22 -3.49 10.38
N VAL A 104 13.10 -4.16 10.11
CA VAL A 104 12.57 -4.34 8.76
C VAL A 104 11.37 -3.44 8.49
N VAL A 105 10.55 -3.21 9.50
CA VAL A 105 9.26 -2.53 9.32
C VAL A 105 9.43 -1.01 9.32
N PRO A 106 8.78 -0.27 8.41
CA PRO A 106 8.68 1.19 8.49
C PRO A 106 8.10 1.66 9.83
N SER A 107 8.65 2.74 10.41
CA SER A 107 8.26 3.23 11.74
C SER A 107 6.76 3.51 11.90
N GLU A 108 6.13 3.99 10.82
CA GLU A 108 4.70 4.34 10.78
C GLU A 108 3.76 3.12 10.97
N GLU A 109 4.23 1.91 10.64
CA GLU A 109 3.45 0.67 10.66
C GLU A 109 3.70 -0.18 11.91
N SER A 110 4.67 0.22 12.74
CA SER A 110 5.18 -0.58 13.86
C SER A 110 4.15 -0.84 14.98
N ASN A 111 3.27 0.12 15.31
CA ASN A 111 2.35 0.00 16.44
C ASN A 111 1.39 -1.19 16.31
N ILE A 112 0.79 -1.39 15.13
CA ILE A 112 -0.18 -2.48 14.88
C ILE A 112 0.52 -3.85 14.95
N LEU A 113 1.78 -3.93 14.54
CA LEU A 113 2.57 -5.16 14.63
C LEU A 113 2.93 -5.50 16.08
N TRP A 114 3.29 -4.50 16.90
CA TRP A 114 3.52 -4.71 18.33
C TRP A 114 2.25 -5.17 19.07
N GLU A 115 1.09 -4.60 18.72
CA GLU A 115 -0.20 -5.08 19.25
C GLU A 115 -0.48 -6.53 18.87
N THR A 116 -0.16 -6.91 17.62
CA THR A 116 -0.32 -8.28 17.12
C THR A 116 0.60 -9.26 17.86
N LEU A 117 1.87 -8.90 18.04
CA LEU A 117 2.85 -9.71 18.75
C LEU A 117 2.50 -9.93 20.23
N ARG A 118 1.90 -8.91 20.88
CA ARG A 118 1.51 -8.98 22.30
C ARG A 118 0.51 -10.10 22.60
N LYS A 119 -0.32 -10.48 21.61
CA LYS A 119 -1.24 -11.62 21.71
C LYS A 119 -0.49 -12.93 22.00
N TYR A 120 0.68 -13.10 21.38
CA TYR A 120 1.52 -14.29 21.52
C TYR A 120 2.43 -14.21 22.75
N SER A 121 2.92 -13.02 23.12
CA SER A 121 3.74 -12.79 24.32
C SER A 121 2.99 -13.08 25.63
N THR A 122 1.67 -12.85 25.68
CA THR A 122 0.85 -13.09 26.88
C THR A 122 0.44 -14.56 27.03
N THR A 123 0.55 -15.34 25.96
CA THR A 123 0.16 -16.77 25.88
C THR A 123 1.32 -17.69 26.31
N GLY A 124 2.16 -17.21 27.23
CA GLY A 124 3.25 -17.97 27.85
C GLY A 124 2.79 -18.89 28.98
N SER A 125 1.80 -19.76 28.72
CA SER A 125 1.58 -20.99 29.48
C SER A 125 0.65 -21.91 28.68
N ASN A 126 1.19 -23.02 28.20
CA ASN A 126 0.50 -24.16 27.57
C ASN A 126 0.33 -24.10 26.04
N GLN A 127 1.40 -24.40 25.31
CA GLN A 127 1.41 -25.47 24.30
C GLN A 127 2.85 -25.75 23.86
N SER A 128 3.47 -26.72 24.53
CA SER A 128 4.59 -27.48 23.98
C SER A 128 4.00 -28.54 23.05
N THR A 129 4.13 -28.37 21.74
CA THR A 129 4.12 -29.51 20.83
C THR A 129 5.54 -29.70 20.34
N ASP A 130 6.16 -30.75 20.86
CA ASP A 130 7.43 -31.28 20.39
C ASP A 130 7.31 -31.66 18.91
N THR A 131 7.96 -30.91 18.03
CA THR A 131 8.44 -31.45 16.76
C THR A 131 9.92 -31.13 16.64
N SER A 132 10.72 -32.05 17.17
CA SER A 132 12.11 -32.23 16.80
C SER A 132 12.20 -32.69 15.34
N SER A 133 12.43 -31.78 14.40
CA SER A 133 13.07 -32.13 13.14
C SER A 133 13.82 -30.94 12.56
N ALA A 134 15.13 -31.14 12.43
CA ALA A 134 16.06 -30.38 11.61
C ALA A 134 16.20 -28.89 11.93
N ALA A 135 17.07 -28.64 12.91
CA ALA A 135 17.96 -27.49 12.85
C ALA A 135 18.65 -27.45 11.47
N SER A 136 18.06 -26.67 10.56
CA SER A 136 18.75 -26.20 9.37
C SER A 136 19.09 -24.76 9.67
N ASP A 137 20.38 -24.52 9.80
CA ASP A 137 21.07 -23.25 9.96
C ASP A 137 20.47 -22.17 9.04
N SER A 138 19.39 -21.53 9.47
CA SER A 138 18.68 -20.54 8.69
C SER A 138 19.46 -19.25 8.82
N GLY A 139 20.32 -18.98 7.83
CA GLY A 139 21.11 -17.78 7.65
C GLY A 139 20.27 -16.51 7.50
N LEU A 140 19.52 -16.16 8.54
CA LEU A 140 18.79 -14.89 8.65
C LEU A 140 19.78 -13.80 9.07
N ASN A 141 20.26 -13.06 8.08
CA ASN A 141 21.34 -12.08 8.20
C ASN A 141 20.86 -10.68 8.68
N TRP A 142 19.66 -10.56 9.27
CA TRP A 142 19.11 -9.27 9.73
C TRP A 142 19.93 -8.63 10.87
N ARG A 143 20.70 -9.44 11.64
CA ARG A 143 21.60 -8.96 12.70
C ARG A 143 22.71 -8.02 12.23
N LYS A 144 23.11 -8.06 10.94
CA LYS A 144 24.22 -7.25 10.42
C LYS A 144 23.83 -5.87 9.90
N LYS A 145 22.53 -5.53 9.84
CA LYS A 145 22.04 -4.21 9.36
C LYS A 145 22.10 -3.09 10.41
N LYS A 146 22.65 -3.33 11.62
CA LYS A 146 22.70 -2.36 12.73
C LYS A 146 23.71 -1.20 12.58
N SER A 147 24.14 -0.85 11.37
CA SER A 147 25.07 0.27 11.18
C SER A 147 24.67 1.10 9.98
N LYS A 148 24.42 2.39 10.24
CA LYS A 148 23.99 3.47 9.33
C LYS A 148 22.47 3.63 9.19
N ASN A 149 21.88 4.29 10.18
CA ASN A 149 21.29 5.62 9.97
C ASN A 149 20.84 6.18 11.32
N ASN A 150 21.77 6.91 11.95
CA ASN A 150 21.47 7.80 13.05
C ASN A 150 21.31 9.18 12.43
N LEU A 151 20.07 9.66 12.29
CA LEU A 151 19.80 11.08 12.13
C LEU A 151 18.44 11.36 12.76
N GLY A 152 18.50 11.81 14.01
CA GLY A 152 17.32 12.21 14.75
C GLY A 152 16.68 13.49 14.21
N SER A 153 15.40 13.65 14.48
CA SER A 153 14.83 14.96 14.70
C SER A 153 13.65 14.88 15.67
N LYS A 154 13.95 15.34 16.89
CA LYS A 154 13.13 16.03 17.88
C LYS A 154 11.60 15.94 17.78
N GLN A 155 11.03 15.48 18.90
CA GLN A 155 9.67 15.73 19.32
C GLN A 155 9.36 17.24 19.37
N ASN A 156 8.15 17.61 18.94
CA ASN A 156 7.40 18.72 19.51
C ASN A 156 5.95 18.26 19.68
N SER A 157 5.45 18.43 20.90
CA SER A 157 4.10 18.16 21.37
C SER A 157 3.12 19.23 20.89
N GLU A 158 1.97 18.83 20.36
CA GLU A 158 0.74 19.64 20.43
C GLU A 158 -0.49 18.72 20.29
N THR A 159 -1.53 19.04 21.05
CA THR A 159 -2.68 18.20 21.37
C THR A 159 -3.77 18.17 20.30
N SER A 160 -4.39 16.99 20.16
CA SER A 160 -5.74 16.69 19.63
C SER A 160 -5.89 16.14 18.21
N SER A 161 -6.57 14.99 18.14
CA SER A 161 -6.96 14.16 16.99
C SER A 161 -5.81 13.45 16.26
N VAL A 162 -5.93 12.12 16.16
CA VAL A 162 -5.05 11.27 15.36
C VAL A 162 -4.87 11.91 13.97
N PRO A 163 -3.65 12.19 13.50
CA PRO A 163 -3.42 12.82 12.21
C PRO A 163 -3.99 11.90 11.13
N LYS A 164 -5.12 12.29 10.54
CA LYS A 164 -5.72 11.57 9.40
C LYS A 164 -4.74 11.67 8.23
N ILE A 165 -4.16 10.54 7.84
CA ILE A 165 -3.27 10.48 6.67
C ILE A 165 -4.05 11.03 5.46
N PRO A 166 -3.55 12.08 4.80
CA PRO A 166 -4.24 12.66 3.67
C PRO A 166 -4.30 11.65 2.53
N PHE A 167 -5.50 11.39 2.00
CA PHE A 167 -5.66 10.46 0.89
C PHE A 167 -4.92 10.95 -0.36
N VAL A 168 -4.04 10.11 -0.90
CA VAL A 168 -3.37 10.33 -2.19
C VAL A 168 -3.46 9.05 -3.00
N ALA A 169 -3.97 9.14 -4.23
CA ALA A 169 -4.00 7.99 -5.13
C ALA A 169 -2.58 7.45 -5.38
N TYR A 170 -2.38 6.16 -5.11
CA TYR A 170 -1.10 5.46 -5.25
C TYR A 170 -0.39 5.73 -6.59
N LYS A 171 -1.12 5.67 -7.72
CA LYS A 171 -0.56 5.92 -9.06
C LYS A 171 0.05 7.31 -9.22
N LEU A 172 -0.59 8.31 -8.61
CA LEU A 172 -0.09 9.69 -8.62
C LEU A 172 1.14 9.82 -7.72
N PHE A 173 1.07 9.25 -6.51
CA PHE A 173 2.16 9.25 -5.55
C PHE A 173 3.42 8.58 -6.12
N LYS A 174 3.30 7.35 -6.64
CA LYS A 174 4.41 6.59 -7.26
C LYS A 174 5.09 7.37 -8.39
N ARG A 175 4.29 8.04 -9.24
CA ARG A 175 4.84 8.80 -10.37
C ARG A 175 5.60 10.05 -9.93
N ILE A 176 5.07 10.79 -8.96
CA ILE A 176 5.74 11.98 -8.41
C ILE A 176 6.99 11.58 -7.62
N HIS A 177 6.92 10.51 -6.82
CA HIS A 177 8.07 9.98 -6.09
C HIS A 177 9.22 9.61 -7.04
N ASN A 178 8.92 8.90 -8.13
CA ASN A 178 9.92 8.52 -9.14
C ASN A 178 10.51 9.74 -9.88
N LEU A 179 9.72 10.79 -10.11
CA LEU A 179 10.18 12.03 -10.73
C LEU A 179 11.11 12.81 -9.80
N ASN A 180 10.77 12.88 -8.51
CA ASN A 180 11.61 13.46 -7.47
C ASN A 180 12.96 12.76 -7.36
N MET A 181 12.98 11.43 -7.34
CA MET A 181 14.22 10.65 -7.31
C MET A 181 15.10 10.88 -8.55
N LYS A 182 14.48 11.19 -9.69
CA LYS A 182 15.19 11.52 -10.94
C LYS A 182 15.54 13.01 -11.07
N GLY A 183 15.12 13.86 -10.12
CA GLY A 183 15.30 15.31 -10.17
C GLY A 183 14.57 16.01 -11.32
N LYS A 184 13.56 15.37 -11.93
CA LYS A 184 12.84 15.90 -13.11
C LYS A 184 11.47 16.44 -12.71
N LYS A 185 11.16 17.68 -13.10
CA LYS A 185 9.84 18.31 -12.89
C LYS A 185 9.02 18.22 -14.17
N GLU A 186 8.45 17.04 -14.42
CA GLU A 186 7.62 16.77 -15.60
C GLU A 186 6.12 16.94 -15.30
N THR A 187 5.31 17.06 -16.35
CA THR A 187 3.85 17.12 -16.24
C THR A 187 3.26 15.73 -15.96
N VAL A 188 2.48 15.61 -14.89
CA VAL A 188 1.83 14.36 -14.50
C VAL A 188 0.33 14.45 -14.70
N VAL A 189 -0.25 13.55 -15.49
CA VAL A 189 -1.70 13.49 -15.71
C VAL A 189 -2.36 12.65 -14.62
N THR A 190 -3.50 13.09 -14.09
CA THR A 190 -4.28 12.37 -13.08
C THR A 190 -5.78 12.56 -13.24
N TRP A 191 -6.52 11.47 -13.03
CA TRP A 191 -7.97 11.49 -12.86
C TRP A 191 -8.39 11.61 -11.39
N SER A 192 -7.45 11.47 -10.45
CA SER A 192 -7.75 11.52 -9.02
C SER A 192 -7.89 12.95 -8.52
N ARG A 193 -9.12 13.46 -8.60
CA ARG A 193 -9.50 14.78 -8.05
C ARG A 193 -9.56 14.79 -6.52
N ALA A 194 -9.72 13.61 -5.91
CA ALA A 194 -9.85 13.47 -4.47
C ALA A 194 -8.51 13.49 -3.72
N SER A 195 -7.39 13.34 -4.43
CA SER A 195 -6.05 13.34 -3.84
C SER A 195 -5.73 14.70 -3.21
N THR A 196 -5.22 14.66 -1.99
CA THR A 196 -4.68 15.82 -1.28
C THR A 196 -3.27 16.12 -1.76
N ILE A 197 -2.96 17.40 -1.90
CA ILE A 197 -1.61 17.87 -2.27
C ILE A 197 -0.69 17.73 -1.06
N ILE A 198 0.41 16.99 -1.25
CA ILE A 198 1.45 16.77 -0.22
C ILE A 198 2.72 17.57 -0.58
N PRO A 199 3.61 17.87 0.39
CA PRO A 199 4.81 18.67 0.15
C PRO A 199 5.71 18.15 -0.98
N THR A 200 5.79 16.82 -1.15
CA THR A 200 6.60 16.19 -2.21
C THR A 200 6.09 16.47 -3.63
N MET A 201 4.88 17.02 -3.80
CA MET A 201 4.32 17.40 -5.10
C MET A 201 4.70 18.82 -5.51
N VAL A 202 5.23 19.64 -4.61
CA VAL A 202 5.52 21.05 -4.87
C VAL A 202 6.53 21.19 -6.02
N GLY A 203 6.24 22.09 -6.95
CA GLY A 203 7.04 22.33 -8.15
C GLY A 203 6.70 21.42 -9.34
N HIS A 204 5.83 20.42 -9.19
CA HIS A 204 5.32 19.63 -10.32
C HIS A 204 4.13 20.32 -10.99
N THR A 205 3.91 20.00 -12.26
CA THR A 205 2.67 20.36 -12.95
C THR A 205 1.79 19.14 -13.03
N ILE A 206 0.62 19.17 -12.38
CA ILE A 206 -0.33 18.05 -12.36
C ILE A 206 -1.53 18.41 -13.23
N ALA A 207 -1.77 17.66 -14.29
CA ALA A 207 -2.92 17.83 -15.16
C ALA A 207 -4.11 17.05 -14.60
N VAL A 208 -5.07 17.76 -14.00
CA VAL A 208 -6.21 17.19 -13.27
C VAL A 208 -7.45 17.17 -14.16
N HIS A 209 -8.12 16.01 -14.26
CA HIS A 209 -9.32 15.89 -15.07
C HIS A 209 -10.51 16.69 -14.49
N ASN A 210 -11.17 17.53 -15.30
CA ASN A 210 -12.35 18.31 -14.92
C ASN A 210 -13.68 17.73 -15.44
N GLY A 211 -13.66 16.54 -16.05
CA GLY A 211 -14.84 15.91 -16.68
C GLY A 211 -14.89 16.07 -18.20
N ARG A 212 -14.08 16.94 -18.80
CA ARG A 212 -13.93 17.09 -20.25
C ARG A 212 -12.47 16.98 -20.69
N GLU A 213 -11.58 17.65 -19.98
CA GLU A 213 -10.15 17.71 -20.29
C GLU A 213 -9.31 17.63 -19.01
N HIS A 214 -7.98 17.57 -19.17
CA HIS A 214 -7.04 17.62 -18.06
C HIS A 214 -6.43 19.02 -17.96
N LEU A 215 -6.79 19.75 -16.90
CA LEU A 215 -6.31 21.11 -16.66
C LEU A 215 -4.92 21.05 -16.00
N PRO A 216 -3.84 21.54 -16.65
CA PRO A 216 -2.51 21.56 -16.05
C PRO A 216 -2.44 22.59 -14.92
N ILE A 217 -2.15 22.12 -13.70
CA ILE A 217 -2.06 22.94 -12.50
C ILE A 217 -0.64 22.85 -11.96
N HIS A 218 0.05 23.98 -11.87
CA HIS A 218 1.35 24.05 -11.23
C HIS A 218 1.21 24.08 -9.71
N ILE A 219 1.82 23.10 -9.02
CA ILE A 219 1.67 22.91 -7.58
C ILE A 219 2.64 23.82 -6.82
N MET A 220 2.09 24.73 -6.03
CA MET A 220 2.81 25.60 -5.11
C MET A 220 2.67 25.14 -3.66
N GLU A 221 3.59 25.58 -2.79
CA GLU A 221 3.58 25.22 -1.36
C GLU A 221 2.28 25.63 -0.64
N ARG A 222 1.73 26.80 -0.97
CA ARG A 222 0.41 27.27 -0.46
C ARG A 222 -0.78 26.38 -0.81
N MET A 223 -0.61 25.39 -1.69
CA MET A 223 -1.67 24.47 -2.11
C MET A 223 -1.64 23.16 -1.30
N VAL A 224 -0.59 22.92 -0.51
CA VAL A 224 -0.45 21.73 0.33
C VAL A 224 -1.61 21.64 1.31
N GLY A 225 -2.19 20.44 1.46
CA GLY A 225 -3.36 20.18 2.29
C GLY A 225 -4.71 20.28 1.57
N HIS A 226 -4.78 20.98 0.44
CA HIS A 226 -6.00 21.06 -0.38
C HIS A 226 -6.15 19.87 -1.33
N LYS A 227 -7.38 19.61 -1.81
CA LYS A 227 -7.63 18.57 -2.83
C LYS A 227 -7.34 19.09 -4.23
N LEU A 228 -6.79 18.22 -5.08
CA LEU A 228 -6.54 18.54 -6.49
C LEU A 228 -7.81 19.00 -7.24
N GLY A 229 -8.97 18.45 -6.87
CA GLY A 229 -10.26 18.79 -7.47
C GLY A 229 -10.73 20.23 -7.19
N GLU A 230 -10.24 20.88 -6.13
CA GLU A 230 -10.57 22.28 -5.80
C GLU A 230 -9.99 23.24 -6.83
N PHE A 231 -8.88 22.87 -7.47
CA PHE A 231 -8.21 23.64 -8.50
C PHE A 231 -8.66 23.28 -9.93
N ALA A 232 -9.57 22.31 -10.07
CA ALA A 232 -10.09 21.82 -11.35
C ALA A 232 -11.63 21.91 -11.40
N PRO A 233 -12.20 23.08 -11.70
CA PRO A 233 -13.65 23.31 -11.72
C PRO A 233 -14.35 22.51 -12.83
N THR A 234 -15.50 21.89 -12.52
CA THR A 234 -16.20 20.92 -13.40
C THR A 234 -17.33 21.49 -14.26
N ARG A 235 -17.84 22.68 -13.95
CA ARG A 235 -19.05 23.21 -14.60
C ARG A 235 -18.77 24.57 -15.22
N THR A 236 -18.92 24.68 -16.53
CA THR A 236 -19.27 25.96 -17.16
C THR A 236 -20.74 26.19 -16.85
N TYR A 237 -21.07 27.14 -15.97
CA TYR A 237 -22.45 27.56 -15.76
C TYR A 237 -22.98 28.15 -17.06
N ARG A 238 -23.74 27.35 -17.82
CA ARG A 238 -24.65 27.87 -18.84
C ARG A 238 -25.91 28.26 -18.08
N GLY A 239 -26.09 29.56 -17.86
CA GLY A 239 -27.27 30.09 -17.17
C GLY A 239 -28.54 29.51 -17.77
N HIS A 240 -29.55 29.30 -16.93
CA HIS A 240 -30.91 29.09 -17.40
C HIS A 240 -31.27 30.30 -18.26
N SER A 241 -31.46 30.10 -19.57
CA SER A 241 -32.10 31.08 -20.43
C SER A 241 -33.55 31.21 -19.95
N GLY A 242 -33.79 32.18 -19.06
CA GLY A 242 -35.14 32.62 -18.75
C GLY A 242 -35.78 33.04 -20.07
N LYS A 243 -36.80 32.30 -20.51
CA LYS A 243 -37.66 32.75 -21.61
C LYS A 243 -38.26 34.09 -21.17
N THR A 244 -37.76 35.19 -21.72
CA THR A 244 -38.49 36.46 -21.72
C THR A 244 -39.81 36.18 -22.44
N ARG A 245 -40.92 36.24 -21.71
CA ARG A 245 -42.25 36.23 -22.32
C ARG A 245 -42.38 37.53 -23.10
N ASP A 246 -42.37 37.44 -24.42
CA ASP A 246 -42.74 38.52 -25.31
C ASP A 246 -44.19 38.94 -25.01
N ALA A 247 -44.35 40.05 -24.31
CA ALA A 247 -45.62 40.77 -24.25
C ALA A 247 -45.74 41.65 -25.51
N LYS A 248 -46.13 41.03 -26.62
CA LYS A 248 -46.64 41.74 -27.80
C LYS A 248 -48.16 41.65 -27.77
N SER A 249 -48.83 42.81 -27.94
CA SER A 249 -50.28 43.06 -28.12
C SER A 249 -50.82 43.99 -27.01
N ARG A 250 -51.44 45.15 -27.26
CA ARG A 250 -52.28 45.59 -28.39
C ARG A 250 -52.31 47.12 -28.46
N LYS A 251 -52.36 47.65 -29.69
CA LYS A 251 -52.87 48.98 -30.03
C LYS A 251 -54.34 49.10 -29.58
N GLY A 252 -54.70 50.27 -29.08
CA GLY A 252 -56.05 50.79 -28.88
C GLY A 252 -55.94 52.29 -28.72
#